data_AF-R9LPM9-F1
#
_entry.id   AF-R9LPM9-F1
#
_cell.length_a   1.000
_cell.length_b   1.000
_cell.length_c   1.000
_cell.angle_alpha   90.00
_cell.angle_beta   90.00
_cell.angle_gamma   90.00
#
_symmetry.space_group_name_H-M   'P 1'
#
loop_
_entity.id
_entity.type
_entity.pdbx_description
1 polymer ?
#
loop_
_entity_poly.entity_id
_entity_poly.type
_entity_poly.pdbx_seq_one_letter_code
_entity_poly.pdbx_strand_id
1 'polypeptide(L)'
;MRTQFRKSWLLYAKLNKGSIYIKLGLYPLAEEIYKNLEHSQTQVEERDVLPLVFANYSWCSLLQGKYKEAIEKARKAKRLGSRFPDIYITFAYGYYKLGDIQSAEHAITHFRHSFSSKPRVSFINSFFTVLERVMEDKIVPDYLIEHLFKKLPDFQDVDLEMVLYPLLSDYYCSLGSFQEAYRIQKRWNDYLQFANL
;
A
#
# COMPACT_ATOMS: atom_id res chain seq x y z
N MET A 1 -28.21 -7.54 -22.73
CA MET A 1 -27.69 -6.31 -22.08
C MET A 1 -27.89 -6.26 -20.57
N ARG A 2 -29.11 -6.34 -20.01
CA ARG A 2 -29.34 -6.23 -18.53
C ARG A 2 -28.56 -7.21 -17.62
N THR A 3 -28.24 -8.40 -18.11
CA THR A 3 -27.51 -9.44 -17.36
C THR A 3 -26.01 -9.16 -17.20
N GLN A 4 -25.38 -8.51 -18.17
CA GLN A 4 -23.95 -8.17 -18.12
C GLN A 4 -23.70 -7.02 -17.13
N PHE A 5 -24.54 -5.99 -17.17
CA PHE A 5 -24.53 -4.90 -16.19
C PHE A 5 -24.68 -5.40 -14.75
N ARG A 6 -25.62 -6.32 -14.46
CA ARG A 6 -25.79 -6.85 -13.08
C ARG A 6 -24.58 -7.61 -12.56
N LYS A 7 -23.82 -8.29 -13.42
CA LYS A 7 -22.59 -8.99 -13.02
C LYS A 7 -21.49 -8.01 -12.62
N SER A 8 -21.36 -6.89 -13.34
CA SER A 8 -20.41 -5.81 -13.03
C SER A 8 -20.61 -5.26 -11.62
N TRP A 9 -21.84 -4.83 -11.29
CA TRP A 9 -22.17 -4.28 -9.97
C TRP A 9 -21.85 -5.23 -8.82
N LEU A 10 -22.07 -6.53 -9.01
CA LEU A 10 -21.74 -7.53 -8.00
C LEU A 10 -20.22 -7.66 -7.78
N LEU A 11 -19.42 -7.55 -8.84
CA LEU A 11 -17.96 -7.57 -8.74
C LEU A 11 -17.44 -6.34 -7.99
N TYR A 12 -17.92 -5.15 -8.32
CA TYR A 12 -17.58 -3.94 -7.59
C TYR A 12 -18.05 -3.97 -6.14
N ALA A 13 -19.25 -4.50 -5.86
CA ALA A 13 -19.72 -4.66 -4.49
C ALA A 13 -18.83 -5.62 -3.67
N LYS A 14 -18.40 -6.74 -4.27
CA LYS A 14 -17.44 -7.65 -3.64
C LYS A 14 -16.08 -6.98 -3.42
N LEU A 15 -15.56 -6.28 -4.42
CA LEU A 15 -14.30 -5.53 -4.30
C LEU A 15 -14.37 -4.52 -3.14
N ASN A 16 -15.43 -3.71 -3.10
CA ASN A 16 -15.64 -2.71 -2.05
C ASN A 16 -15.77 -3.37 -0.67
N LYS A 17 -16.45 -4.53 -0.58
CA LYS A 17 -16.52 -5.31 0.66
C LYS A 17 -15.12 -5.75 1.12
N GLY A 18 -14.26 -6.17 0.19
CA GLY A 18 -12.85 -6.46 0.47
C GLY A 18 -12.11 -5.24 1.01
N SER A 19 -12.27 -4.07 0.38
CA SER A 19 -11.64 -2.82 0.83
C SER A 19 -12.14 -2.39 2.21
N ILE A 20 -13.44 -2.55 2.50
CA ILE A 20 -14.00 -2.28 3.84
C ILE A 20 -13.37 -3.20 4.89
N TYR A 21 -13.21 -4.49 4.59
CA TYR A 21 -12.53 -5.40 5.50
C TYR A 21 -11.06 -5.03 5.73
N ILE A 22 -10.36 -4.50 4.72
CA ILE A 22 -9.00 -3.92 4.92
C ILE A 22 -9.06 -2.77 5.93
N LYS A 23 -9.98 -1.82 5.75
CA LYS A 23 -10.12 -0.65 6.65
C LYS A 23 -10.42 -1.05 8.09
N LEU A 24 -11.17 -2.14 8.28
CA LEU A 24 -11.49 -2.70 9.59
C LEU A 24 -10.38 -3.61 10.18
N GLY A 25 -9.23 -3.74 9.50
CA GLY A 25 -8.16 -4.64 9.92
C GLY A 25 -8.47 -6.14 9.77
N LEU A 26 -9.58 -6.49 9.11
CA LEU A 26 -10.05 -7.88 8.89
C LEU A 26 -9.41 -8.49 7.64
N TYR A 27 -8.07 -8.47 7.58
CA TYR A 27 -7.31 -8.89 6.39
C TYR A 27 -7.60 -10.31 5.90
N PRO A 28 -7.77 -11.34 6.77
CA PRO A 28 -8.11 -12.69 6.29
C PRO A 28 -9.43 -12.74 5.51
N LEU A 29 -10.43 -11.98 5.94
CA LEU A 29 -11.72 -11.90 5.25
C LEU A 29 -11.61 -11.14 3.92
N ALA A 30 -10.79 -10.08 3.88
CA ALA A 30 -10.51 -9.36 2.65
C ALA A 30 -9.78 -10.24 1.63
N GLU A 31 -8.76 -10.99 2.08
CA GLU A 31 -8.01 -11.93 1.25
C GLU A 31 -8.90 -13.02 0.65
N GLU A 32 -9.83 -13.57 1.44
CA GLU A 32 -10.80 -14.56 0.94
C GLU A 32 -11.63 -13.99 -0.21
N ILE A 33 -12.10 -12.74 -0.08
CA ILE A 33 -12.82 -12.04 -1.16
C ILE A 33 -11.94 -11.93 -2.41
N TYR A 34 -10.70 -11.47 -2.28
CA TYR A 34 -9.83 -11.28 -3.44
C TYR A 34 -9.42 -12.60 -4.10
N LYS A 35 -9.18 -13.67 -3.34
CA LYS A 35 -8.94 -15.02 -3.89
C LYS A 35 -10.15 -15.51 -4.68
N ASN A 36 -11.35 -15.34 -4.14
CA ASN A 36 -12.58 -15.71 -4.82
C ASN A 36 -12.79 -14.90 -6.12
N LEU A 37 -12.47 -13.60 -6.11
CA LEU A 37 -12.50 -12.76 -7.31
C LEU A 37 -11.42 -13.15 -8.33
N GLU A 38 -10.22 -13.53 -7.89
CA GLU A 38 -9.14 -14.05 -8.74
C GLU A 38 -9.57 -15.37 -9.41
N HIS A 39 -10.12 -16.33 -8.67
CA HIS A 39 -10.59 -17.60 -9.24
C HIS A 39 -11.78 -17.43 -10.21
N SER A 40 -12.60 -16.41 -9.99
CA SER A 40 -13.72 -16.08 -10.87
C SER A 40 -13.27 -15.46 -12.20
N GLN A 41 -11.98 -15.17 -12.41
CA GLN A 41 -11.43 -14.51 -13.61
C GLN A 41 -11.80 -15.18 -14.93
N THR A 42 -11.96 -16.51 -14.94
CA THR A 42 -12.36 -17.26 -16.15
C THR A 42 -13.79 -16.94 -16.60
N GLN A 43 -14.60 -16.32 -15.74
CA GLN A 43 -16.00 -15.95 -16.00
C GLN A 43 -16.22 -14.43 -16.11
N VAL A 44 -15.17 -13.63 -15.92
CA VAL A 44 -15.23 -12.17 -15.93
C VAL A 44 -14.80 -11.67 -17.31
N GLU A 45 -15.79 -11.32 -18.14
CA GLU A 45 -15.55 -10.65 -19.43
C GLU A 45 -15.04 -9.20 -19.25
N GLU A 46 -15.24 -8.61 -18.06
CA GLU A 46 -14.82 -7.24 -17.73
C GLU A 46 -13.35 -7.19 -17.28
N ARG A 47 -12.46 -7.11 -18.26
CA ARG A 47 -11.01 -6.97 -18.06
C ARG A 47 -10.62 -5.79 -17.16
N ASP A 48 -11.45 -4.75 -17.07
CA ASP A 48 -11.12 -3.50 -16.37
C ASP A 48 -11.18 -3.61 -14.84
N VAL A 49 -11.89 -4.60 -14.29
CA VAL A 49 -12.00 -4.81 -12.83
C VAL A 49 -10.80 -5.60 -12.27
N LEU A 50 -10.16 -6.42 -13.09
CA LEU A 50 -9.07 -7.29 -12.62
C LEU A 50 -7.83 -6.53 -12.13
N PRO A 51 -7.36 -5.44 -12.80
CA PRO A 51 -6.31 -4.60 -12.27
C PRO A 51 -6.60 -4.08 -10.85
N LEU A 52 -7.85 -3.71 -10.57
CA LEU A 52 -8.31 -3.23 -9.25
C LEU A 52 -8.27 -4.35 -8.21
N VAL A 53 -8.77 -5.54 -8.55
CA VAL A 53 -8.75 -6.70 -7.64
C VAL A 53 -7.32 -7.02 -7.24
N PHE A 54 -6.41 -7.11 -8.21
CA PHE A 54 -5.02 -7.42 -7.92
C PHE A 54 -4.27 -6.31 -7.18
N ALA A 55 -4.59 -5.03 -7.44
CA ALA A 55 -4.01 -3.92 -6.69
C ALA A 55 -4.44 -3.97 -5.20
N ASN A 56 -5.74 -4.15 -4.95
CA ASN A 56 -6.25 -4.26 -3.58
C ASN A 56 -5.77 -5.53 -2.86
N TYR A 57 -5.69 -6.66 -3.58
CA TYR A 57 -5.10 -7.88 -3.03
C TYR A 57 -3.61 -7.65 -2.70
N SER A 58 -2.85 -7.00 -3.58
CA SER A 58 -1.45 -6.70 -3.29
C SER A 58 -1.28 -5.88 -2.02
N TRP A 59 -2.15 -4.90 -1.79
CA TRP A 59 -2.17 -4.10 -0.57
C TRP A 59 -2.53 -4.95 0.64
N CYS A 60 -3.60 -5.76 0.56
CA CYS A 60 -4.02 -6.67 1.62
C CYS A 60 -2.92 -7.66 2.03
N SER A 61 -2.17 -8.22 1.07
CA SER A 61 -1.03 -9.10 1.36
C SER A 61 0.13 -8.33 1.97
N LEU A 62 0.37 -7.08 1.54
CA LEU A 62 1.42 -6.23 2.12
C LEU A 62 1.16 -5.96 3.61
N LEU A 63 -0.06 -5.57 3.95
CA LEU A 63 -0.48 -5.29 5.33
C LEU A 63 -0.39 -6.52 6.26
N GLN A 64 -0.51 -7.72 5.70
CA GLN A 64 -0.31 -8.98 6.42
C GLN A 64 1.17 -9.41 6.52
N GLY A 65 2.11 -8.63 5.99
CA GLY A 65 3.53 -9.00 5.93
C GLY A 65 3.85 -10.10 4.91
N LYS A 66 2.91 -10.46 4.03
CA LYS A 66 3.10 -11.46 2.97
C LYS A 66 3.80 -10.84 1.75
N TYR A 67 5.00 -10.33 1.94
CA TYR A 67 5.68 -9.45 0.96
C TYR A 67 5.86 -10.08 -0.43
N LYS A 68 6.23 -11.36 -0.50
CA LYS A 68 6.39 -12.08 -1.79
C LYS A 68 5.08 -12.16 -2.56
N GLU A 69 3.98 -12.48 -1.88
CA GLU A 69 2.65 -12.54 -2.48
C GLU A 69 2.19 -11.14 -2.90
N ALA A 70 2.37 -10.14 -2.03
CA ALA A 70 2.04 -8.75 -2.31
C ALA A 70 2.68 -8.27 -3.63
N ILE A 71 3.98 -8.52 -3.80
CA ILE A 71 4.72 -8.20 -5.03
C ILE A 71 4.15 -8.97 -6.23
N GLU A 72 3.84 -10.26 -6.10
CA GLU A 72 3.25 -11.05 -7.19
C GLU A 72 1.91 -10.46 -7.65
N LYS A 73 1.02 -10.13 -6.71
CA LYS A 73 -0.29 -9.53 -7.02
C LYS A 73 -0.12 -8.14 -7.63
N ALA A 74 0.81 -7.32 -7.14
CA ALA A 74 1.12 -6.03 -7.73
C ALA A 74 1.65 -6.16 -9.17
N ARG A 75 2.49 -7.18 -9.46
CA ARG A 75 2.94 -7.49 -10.84
C ARG A 75 1.77 -7.90 -11.73
N LYS A 76 0.84 -8.72 -11.22
CA LYS A 76 -0.40 -9.07 -11.95
C LYS A 76 -1.24 -7.83 -12.26
N ALA A 77 -1.46 -6.94 -11.28
CA ALA A 77 -2.16 -5.68 -11.49
C ALA A 77 -1.49 -4.82 -12.58
N LYS A 78 -0.17 -4.65 -12.51
CA LYS A 78 0.61 -3.89 -13.50
C LYS A 78 0.53 -4.50 -14.90
N ARG A 79 0.67 -5.82 -15.04
CA ARG A 79 0.55 -6.52 -16.34
C ARG A 79 -0.82 -6.36 -16.99
N LEU A 80 -1.87 -6.25 -16.17
CA LEU A 80 -3.24 -6.01 -16.65
C LEU A 80 -3.53 -4.53 -16.92
N GLY A 81 -2.53 -3.64 -16.81
CA GLY A 81 -2.66 -2.23 -17.16
C GLY A 81 -3.14 -1.34 -16.00
N SER A 82 -2.98 -1.77 -14.74
CA SER A 82 -3.25 -0.91 -13.58
C SER A 82 -2.54 0.44 -13.71
N ARG A 83 -3.29 1.52 -13.50
CA ARG A 83 -2.79 2.91 -13.46
C ARG A 83 -2.69 3.45 -12.03
N PHE A 84 -2.89 2.60 -11.02
CA PHE A 84 -2.84 3.02 -9.62
C PHE A 84 -1.39 3.27 -9.19
N PRO A 85 -1.03 4.51 -8.78
CA PRO A 85 0.31 4.80 -8.30
C PRO A 85 0.66 4.02 -7.02
N ASP A 86 -0.35 3.71 -6.20
CA ASP A 86 -0.24 3.10 -4.88
C ASP A 86 0.39 1.68 -4.93
N ILE A 87 0.27 0.97 -6.07
CA ILE A 87 0.92 -0.35 -6.24
C ILE A 87 2.45 -0.25 -6.13
N TYR A 88 3.03 0.93 -6.38
CA TYR A 88 4.46 1.13 -6.24
C TYR A 88 4.90 1.21 -4.78
N ILE A 89 4.01 1.57 -3.84
CA ILE A 89 4.27 1.40 -2.41
C ILE A 89 4.46 -0.08 -2.10
N THR A 90 3.60 -0.94 -2.64
CA THR A 90 3.70 -2.40 -2.46
C THR A 90 5.01 -2.94 -3.03
N PHE A 91 5.44 -2.48 -4.20
CA PHE A 91 6.75 -2.86 -4.75
C PHE A 91 7.89 -2.38 -3.86
N ALA A 92 8.00 -1.06 -3.63
CA ALA A 92 9.15 -0.49 -2.95
C ALA A 92 9.28 -1.02 -1.51
N TYR A 93 8.19 -0.95 -0.74
CA TYR A 93 8.20 -1.41 0.65
C TYR A 93 8.31 -2.94 0.75
N GLY A 94 7.65 -3.68 -0.14
CA GLY A 94 7.73 -5.13 -0.18
C GLY A 94 9.14 -5.65 -0.48
N TYR A 95 9.82 -5.06 -1.46
CA TYR A 95 11.22 -5.42 -1.77
C TYR A 95 12.17 -5.04 -0.63
N TYR A 96 11.99 -3.84 -0.05
CA TYR A 96 12.75 -3.41 1.12
C TYR A 96 12.63 -4.39 2.29
N LYS A 97 11.41 -4.81 2.66
CA LYS A 97 11.21 -5.77 3.76
C LYS A 97 11.73 -7.18 3.44
N LEU A 98 12.00 -7.49 2.18
CA LEU A 98 12.70 -8.72 1.75
C LEU A 98 14.22 -8.57 1.66
N GLY A 99 14.77 -7.38 1.95
CA GLY A 99 16.19 -7.07 1.82
C GLY A 99 16.67 -6.83 0.38
N ASP A 100 15.77 -6.75 -0.59
CA ASP A 100 16.09 -6.49 -2.00
C ASP A 100 16.07 -4.97 -2.28
N ILE A 101 17.11 -4.29 -1.81
CA ILE A 101 17.22 -2.83 -1.91
C ILE A 101 17.24 -2.36 -3.37
N GLN A 102 17.95 -3.09 -4.26
CA GLN A 102 18.05 -2.75 -5.67
C GLN A 102 16.68 -2.75 -6.37
N SER A 103 15.84 -3.76 -6.11
CA SER A 103 14.49 -3.80 -6.68
C SER A 103 13.58 -2.73 -6.08
N ALA A 104 13.77 -2.37 -4.81
CA ALA A 104 13.02 -1.28 -4.17
C ALA A 104 13.34 0.07 -4.84
N GLU A 105 14.62 0.40 -5.03
CA GLU A 105 15.08 1.60 -5.74
C GLU A 105 14.58 1.65 -7.19
N HIS A 106 14.62 0.50 -7.89
CA HIS A 106 14.10 0.41 -9.24
C HIS A 106 12.59 0.71 -9.30
N ALA A 107 11.81 0.22 -8.33
CA ALA A 107 10.39 0.52 -8.24
C ALA A 107 10.12 2.02 -8.03
N ILE A 108 10.87 2.67 -7.14
CA ILE A 108 10.77 4.11 -6.87
C ILE A 108 11.13 4.93 -8.11
N THR A 109 12.22 4.58 -8.80
CA THR A 109 12.65 5.25 -10.03
C THR A 109 11.60 5.11 -11.13
N HIS A 110 11.08 3.89 -11.33
CA HIS A 110 10.04 3.64 -12.31
C HIS A 110 8.77 4.44 -12.00
N PHE A 111 8.38 4.55 -10.74
CA PHE A 111 7.27 5.39 -10.32
C PHE A 111 7.48 6.85 -10.75
N ARG A 112 8.64 7.43 -10.44
CA ARG A 112 8.97 8.83 -10.78
C ARG A 112 8.97 9.09 -12.29
N HIS A 113 9.38 8.11 -13.09
CA HIS A 113 9.34 8.22 -14.55
C HIS A 113 7.94 8.04 -15.14
N SER A 114 7.07 7.28 -14.47
CA SER A 114 5.75 6.90 -15.00
C SER A 114 4.64 7.88 -14.64
N PHE A 115 4.80 8.63 -13.55
CA PHE A 115 3.74 9.48 -13.03
C PHE A 115 4.18 10.94 -12.98
N SER A 116 3.35 11.81 -13.57
CA SER A 116 3.50 13.25 -13.43
C SER A 116 3.06 13.73 -12.04
N SER A 117 3.63 14.85 -11.61
CA SER A 117 3.32 15.45 -10.30
C SER A 117 1.83 15.80 -10.21
N LYS A 118 1.15 15.09 -9.31
CA LYS A 118 -0.24 15.27 -8.88
C LYS A 118 -0.28 15.10 -7.37
N PRO A 119 -1.25 15.65 -6.63
CA PRO A 119 -1.26 15.61 -5.16
C PRO A 119 -0.97 14.23 -4.56
N ARG A 120 -1.65 13.17 -5.04
CA ARG A 120 -1.40 11.78 -4.60
C ARG A 120 0.00 11.29 -4.95
N VAL A 121 0.46 11.55 -6.18
CA VAL A 121 1.80 11.15 -6.64
C VAL A 121 2.88 11.84 -5.83
N SER A 122 2.73 13.13 -5.53
CA SER A 122 3.64 13.89 -4.70
C SER A 122 3.69 13.34 -3.27
N PHE A 123 2.54 12.99 -2.68
CA PHE A 123 2.46 12.38 -1.36
C PHE A 123 3.19 11.02 -1.31
N ILE A 124 2.94 10.14 -2.29
CA ILE A 124 3.66 8.86 -2.41
C ILE A 124 5.16 9.09 -2.62
N ASN A 125 5.55 10.10 -3.41
CA ASN A 125 6.95 10.43 -3.60
C ASN A 125 7.63 10.90 -2.30
N SER A 126 6.93 11.65 -1.44
CA SER A 126 7.43 12.03 -0.12
C SER A 126 7.71 10.80 0.75
N PHE A 127 6.85 9.79 0.70
CA PHE A 127 7.09 8.51 1.37
C PHE A 127 8.33 7.82 0.80
N PHE A 128 8.48 7.77 -0.53
CA PHE A 128 9.66 7.19 -1.15
C PHE A 128 10.95 7.92 -0.80
N THR A 129 10.94 9.24 -0.68
CA THR A 129 12.11 9.98 -0.20
C THR A 129 12.50 9.57 1.22
N VAL A 130 11.54 9.31 2.10
CA VAL A 130 11.83 8.77 3.44
C VAL A 130 12.38 7.35 3.35
N LEU A 131 11.73 6.48 2.58
CA LEU A 131 12.13 5.08 2.41
C LEU A 131 13.56 4.96 1.84
N GLU A 132 13.92 5.74 0.82
CA GLU A 132 15.28 5.77 0.26
C GLU A 132 16.33 6.11 1.31
N ARG A 133 16.07 7.13 2.13
CA ARG A 133 17.02 7.51 3.19
C ARG A 133 17.19 6.42 4.23
N VAL A 134 16.10 5.72 4.58
CA VAL A 134 16.15 4.55 5.46
C VAL A 134 16.96 3.41 4.80
N MET A 135 16.75 3.13 3.52
CA MET A 135 17.50 2.10 2.79
C MET A 135 19.00 2.39 2.66
N GLU A 136 19.37 3.67 2.57
CA GLU A 136 20.75 4.13 2.46
C GLU A 136 21.43 4.33 3.83
N ASP A 137 20.79 3.94 4.93
CA ASP A 137 21.23 4.21 6.31
C ASP A 137 21.56 5.70 6.58
N LYS A 138 20.86 6.61 5.91
CA LYS A 138 21.01 8.05 6.08
C LYS A 138 20.04 8.58 7.12
N ILE A 139 20.45 9.63 7.84
CA ILE A 139 19.57 10.36 8.75
C ILE A 139 18.36 10.88 7.96
N VAL A 140 17.13 10.55 8.37
CA VAL A 140 15.88 11.08 7.82
C VAL A 140 15.61 12.41 8.52
N PRO A 141 15.63 13.55 7.80
CA PRO A 141 15.33 14.83 8.42
C PRO A 141 13.89 14.89 8.94
N ASP A 142 13.72 15.42 10.15
CA ASP A 142 12.41 15.51 10.81
C ASP A 142 11.35 16.24 9.97
N TYR A 143 11.76 17.26 9.19
CA TYR A 143 10.82 18.00 8.35
C TYR A 143 10.16 17.12 7.27
N LEU A 144 10.81 16.05 6.80
CA LEU A 144 10.21 15.11 5.84
C LEU A 144 9.13 14.27 6.51
N ILE A 145 9.40 13.82 7.73
CA ILE A 145 8.47 13.03 8.53
C ILE A 145 7.25 13.87 8.92
N GLU A 146 7.47 15.08 9.42
CA GLU A 146 6.39 16.00 9.78
C GLU A 146 5.58 16.47 8.55
N HIS A 147 6.23 16.63 7.39
CA HIS A 147 5.53 16.89 6.14
C HIS A 147 4.59 15.74 5.76
N LEU A 148 5.04 14.49 5.87
CA LEU A 148 4.20 13.31 5.64
C LEU A 148 3.02 13.27 6.61
N PHE A 149 3.27 13.43 7.91
CA PHE A 149 2.22 13.41 8.93
C PHE A 149 1.16 14.49 8.72
N LYS A 150 1.56 15.69 8.31
CA LYS A 150 0.62 16.75 7.95
C LYS A 150 -0.26 16.38 6.75
N LYS A 151 0.22 15.52 5.85
CA LYS A 151 -0.46 15.11 4.62
C LYS A 151 -1.29 13.84 4.75
N LEU A 152 -1.05 13.00 5.76
CA LEU A 152 -1.82 11.78 5.98
C LEU A 152 -3.34 11.99 5.96
N PRO A 153 -3.92 13.02 6.62
CA PRO A 153 -5.38 13.21 6.62
C PRO A 153 -5.97 13.48 5.22
N ASP A 154 -5.17 14.03 4.29
CA ASP A 154 -5.60 14.29 2.91
C ASP A 154 -5.69 13.00 2.06
N PHE A 155 -5.06 11.89 2.50
CA PHE A 155 -4.87 10.65 1.75
C PHE A 155 -5.17 9.39 2.57
N GLN A 156 -6.14 9.46 3.49
CA GLN A 156 -6.53 8.33 4.36
C GLN A 156 -6.95 7.07 3.59
N ASP A 157 -7.36 7.20 2.33
CA ASP A 157 -7.75 6.04 1.54
C ASP A 157 -6.56 5.13 1.18
N VAL A 158 -5.32 5.65 1.24
CA VAL A 158 -4.08 4.90 0.97
C VAL A 158 -3.68 3.99 2.13
N ASP A 159 -4.07 4.29 3.37
CA ASP A 159 -3.60 3.63 4.61
C ASP A 159 -2.08 3.58 4.76
N LEU A 160 -1.38 4.65 4.34
CA LEU A 160 0.09 4.69 4.38
C LEU A 160 0.63 4.52 5.80
N GLU A 161 -0.12 4.96 6.80
CA GLU A 161 0.18 4.82 8.23
C GLU A 161 0.59 3.40 8.62
N MET A 162 -0.07 2.39 8.03
CA MET A 162 0.17 0.99 8.33
C MET A 162 1.55 0.49 7.90
N VAL A 163 2.23 1.20 6.99
CA VAL A 163 3.62 0.91 6.58
C VAL A 163 4.60 1.96 7.08
N LEU A 164 4.17 3.22 7.21
CA LEU A 164 4.99 4.34 7.63
C LEU A 164 5.37 4.24 9.11
N TYR A 165 4.41 3.96 10.00
CA TYR A 165 4.72 3.87 11.43
C TYR A 165 5.70 2.73 11.76
N PRO A 166 5.51 1.49 11.25
CA PRO A 166 6.50 0.43 11.43
C PRO A 166 7.86 0.79 10.86
N LEU A 167 7.92 1.39 9.65
CA LEU A 167 9.18 1.82 9.03
C LEU A 167 9.94 2.79 9.94
N LEU A 168 9.28 3.83 10.43
CA LEU A 168 9.91 4.85 11.28
C LEU A 168 10.28 4.29 12.67
N SER A 169 9.48 3.39 13.21
CA SER A 169 9.78 2.73 14.49
C SER A 169 11.04 1.86 14.37
N ASP A 170 11.11 1.01 13.34
CA ASP A 170 12.29 0.18 13.05
C ASP A 170 13.53 1.06 12.84
N TYR A 171 13.38 2.15 12.10
CA TYR A 171 14.43 3.13 11.82
C TYR A 171 14.97 3.82 13.09
N TYR A 172 14.11 4.37 13.95
CA TYR A 172 14.59 5.03 15.17
C TYR A 172 15.18 4.03 16.17
N CYS A 173 14.66 2.80 16.20
CA CYS A 173 15.26 1.71 16.98
C CYS A 173 16.67 1.37 16.48
N SER A 174 16.90 1.30 15.17
CA SER A 174 18.23 0.98 14.62
C SER A 174 19.27 2.07 14.92
N LEU A 175 18.84 3.32 15.09
CA LEU A 175 19.69 4.43 15.54
C LEU A 175 19.91 4.48 17.06
N GLY A 176 19.23 3.65 17.86
CA GLY A 176 19.23 3.75 19.32
C GLY A 176 18.43 4.96 19.86
N SER A 177 17.66 5.63 19.01
CA SER A 177 16.84 6.80 19.35
C SER A 177 15.49 6.37 19.95
N PHE A 178 15.53 5.69 21.10
CA PHE A 178 14.33 5.06 21.71
C PHE A 178 13.21 6.04 22.07
N GLN A 179 13.54 7.30 22.38
CA GLN A 179 12.52 8.33 22.65
C GLN A 179 11.69 8.62 21.40
N GLU A 180 12.33 8.72 20.23
CA GLU A 180 11.66 8.92 18.95
C GLU A 180 10.88 7.68 18.52
N ALA A 181 11.46 6.48 18.69
CA ALA A 181 10.75 5.23 18.45
C ALA A 181 9.45 5.14 19.28
N TYR A 182 9.52 5.49 20.57
CA TYR A 182 8.35 5.56 21.44
C TYR A 182 7.32 6.60 20.97
N ARG A 183 7.78 7.79 20.53
CA ARG A 183 6.91 8.84 19.98
C ARG A 183 6.15 8.35 18.75
N ILE A 184 6.82 7.65 17.85
CA ILE A 184 6.23 7.05 16.65
C ILE A 184 5.24 5.95 17.04
N GLN A 185 5.61 5.04 17.94
CA GLN A 185 4.74 3.96 18.40
C GLN A 185 3.48 4.50 19.09
N LYS A 186 3.60 5.58 19.88
CA LYS A 186 2.45 6.25 20.50
C LYS A 186 1.49 6.80 19.45
N ARG A 187 2.01 7.55 18.45
CA ARG A 187 1.19 8.05 17.32
C ARG A 187 0.49 6.90 16.58
N TRP A 188 1.17 5.77 16.40
CA TRP A 188 0.58 4.60 15.77
C TRP A 188 -0.56 4.00 16.61
N ASN A 189 -0.37 3.85 17.91
CA ASN A 189 -1.40 3.36 18.82
C ASN A 189 -2.62 4.28 18.82
N ASP A 190 -2.42 5.60 18.85
CA ASP A 190 -3.51 6.59 18.76
C ASP A 190 -4.27 6.40 17.42
N TYR A 191 -3.55 6.31 16.30
CA TYR A 191 -4.15 6.03 14.99
C TYR A 191 -4.99 4.74 14.99
N LEU A 192 -4.47 3.63 15.51
CA LEU A 192 -5.18 2.35 15.55
C LEU A 192 -6.42 2.37 16.46
N GLN A 193 -6.41 3.17 17.53
CA GLN A 193 -7.58 3.33 18.40
C GLN A 193 -8.71 4.06 17.70
N PHE A 194 -8.40 5.10 16.92
CA PHE A 194 -9.40 5.88 16.19
C PHE A 194 -9.77 5.30 14.83
N ALA A 195 -8.92 4.47 14.21
CA ALA A 195 -9.22 3.80 12.94
C ALA A 195 -10.21 2.63 13.08
N ASN A 196 -10.43 2.13 14.30
CA ASN A 196 -11.36 1.03 14.61
C ASN A 196 -12.74 1.49 15.10
N LEU A 197 -13.05 2.80 15.03
CA LEU A 197 -14.33 3.42 15.40
C LEU A 197 -15.04 3.96 14.15
#